data_AF-A0A6B3EAI1-F1
#
_entry.id   AF-A0A6B3EAI1-F1
#
_cell.length_a   1.000
_cell.length_b   1.000
_cell.length_c   1.000
_cell.angle_alpha   90.00
_cell.angle_beta   90.00
_cell.angle_gamma   90.00
#
_symmetry.space_group_name_H-M   'P 1'
#
loop_
_entity.id
_entity.type
_entity.pdbx_description
1 polymer ?
#
loop_
_entity_poly.entity_id
_entity_poly.type
_entity_poly.pdbx_seq_one_letter_code
_entity_poly.pdbx_strand_id
1 'polypeptide(L)'
;PGHGTRWQDLQVTGWEDWYAEVDRAFAELRERCATVFVAGLSMGGALALRLAERRGDAVAGLVLVNPALKVHGLAAHALPVARH
;
A
#
# COMPACT_ATOMS: atom_id res chain seq x y z
N PRO A 1 7.56 -4.36 -3.85
CA PRO A 1 8.96 -4.85 -3.68
C PRO A 1 9.10 -5.75 -2.44
N GLY A 2 10.06 -6.69 -2.42
CA GLY A 2 10.36 -7.58 -1.29
C GLY A 2 9.36 -8.73 -1.01
N HIS A 3 8.19 -8.74 -1.64
CA HIS A 3 7.18 -9.79 -1.51
C HIS A 3 7.34 -10.86 -2.59
N GLY A 4 7.00 -12.12 -2.27
CA GLY A 4 7.02 -13.22 -3.25
C GLY A 4 8.41 -13.69 -3.67
N THR A 5 9.46 -13.23 -3.00
CA THR A 5 10.86 -13.63 -3.22
C THR A 5 11.38 -14.37 -1.98
N ARG A 6 12.24 -13.74 -1.18
CA ARG A 6 12.71 -14.25 0.11
C ARG A 6 12.39 -13.24 1.20
N TRP A 7 12.16 -13.72 2.43
CA TRP A 7 11.77 -12.84 3.54
C TRP A 7 12.83 -11.79 3.88
N GLN A 8 14.12 -12.03 3.56
CA GLN A 8 15.19 -11.05 3.72
C GLN A 8 14.99 -9.81 2.85
N ASP A 9 14.47 -9.98 1.63
CA ASP A 9 14.19 -8.86 0.73
C ASP A 9 13.09 -7.98 1.34
N LEU A 10 12.11 -8.61 2.00
CA LEU A 10 11.05 -7.89 2.71
C LEU A 10 11.60 -7.13 3.93
N GLN A 11 12.60 -7.65 4.65
CA GLN A 11 13.16 -6.98 5.82
C GLN A 11 13.79 -5.63 5.52
N VAL A 12 14.41 -5.49 4.34
CA VAL A 12 15.06 -4.26 3.91
C VAL A 12 14.14 -3.33 3.13
N THR A 13 12.92 -3.79 2.80
CA THR A 13 11.95 -2.99 2.04
C THR A 13 11.05 -2.18 2.98
N GLY A 14 11.00 -0.86 2.77
CA GLY A 14 10.13 0.05 3.52
C GLY A 14 8.72 0.16 2.93
N TRP A 15 7.81 0.80 3.68
CA TRP A 15 6.46 1.06 3.16
C TRP A 15 6.49 2.08 2.02
N GLU A 16 7.47 2.99 2.03
CA GLU A 16 7.74 3.96 0.97
C GLU A 16 8.01 3.27 -0.37
N ASP A 17 8.76 2.16 -0.36
CA ASP A 17 9.05 1.36 -1.55
C ASP A 17 7.77 0.69 -2.08
N TRP A 18 6.91 0.21 -1.17
CA TRP A 18 5.61 -0.36 -1.55
C TRP A 18 4.70 0.71 -2.16
N TYR A 19 4.66 1.90 -1.58
CA TYR A 19 3.85 3.00 -2.10
C TYR A 19 4.36 3.50 -3.45
N ALA A 20 5.68 3.68 -3.62
CA ALA A 20 6.29 4.10 -4.87
C ALA A 20 5.94 3.13 -6.02
N GLU A 21 5.94 1.82 -5.74
CA GLU A 21 5.57 0.80 -6.72
C GLU A 21 4.08 0.85 -7.09
N VAL A 22 3.19 1.04 -6.10
CA VAL A 22 1.74 1.23 -6.34
C VAL A 22 1.49 2.48 -7.19
N ASP A 23 2.17 3.58 -6.89
CA ASP A 23 2.05 4.85 -7.61
C ASP A 23 2.56 4.75 -9.06
N ARG A 24 3.69 4.06 -9.27
CA ARG A 24 4.23 3.75 -10.61
C ARG A 24 3.24 2.93 -11.42
N ALA A 25 2.73 1.83 -10.85
CA ALA A 25 1.76 0.96 -11.53
C ALA A 25 0.46 1.72 -11.89
N PHE A 26 0.00 2.61 -11.01
CA PHE A 26 -1.15 3.46 -11.30
C PHE A 26 -0.88 4.42 -12.46
N ALA A 27 0.29 5.06 -12.51
CA ALA A 27 0.67 5.93 -13.63
C ALA A 27 0.69 5.17 -14.97
N GLU A 28 1.24 3.95 -14.99
CA GLU A 28 1.26 3.08 -16.18
C GLU A 28 -0.12 2.62 -16.65
N LEU A 29 -1.08 2.51 -15.73
CA LEU A 29 -2.48 2.28 -16.09
C LEU A 29 -3.13 3.55 -16.65
N ARG A 30 -2.86 4.71 -16.06
CA ARG A 30 -3.38 6.01 -16.53
C ARG A 30 -2.94 6.37 -17.95
N GLU A 31 -1.77 5.90 -18.38
CA GLU A 31 -1.30 6.07 -19.76
C GLU A 31 -2.13 5.29 -20.79
N ARG A 32 -2.81 4.22 -20.37
CA ARG A 32 -3.52 3.28 -21.27
C ARG A 32 -5.01 3.17 -21.00
N CYS A 33 -5.50 3.73 -19.89
CA CYS A 33 -6.87 3.63 -19.44
C CYS A 33 -7.43 5.00 -19.06
N ALA A 34 -8.56 5.37 -19.69
CA ALA A 34 -9.27 6.60 -19.37
C ALA A 34 -9.79 6.62 -17.92
N THR A 35 -10.14 5.45 -17.38
CA THR A 35 -10.72 5.26 -16.05
C THR A 35 -9.98 4.13 -15.33
N VAL A 36 -9.52 4.37 -14.09
CA VAL A 36 -8.78 3.39 -13.29
C VAL A 36 -9.40 3.28 -11.91
N PHE A 37 -9.79 2.06 -11.54
CA PHE A 37 -10.21 1.70 -10.18
C PHE A 37 -9.05 0.98 -9.47
N VAL A 38 -8.97 1.12 -8.14
CA VAL A 38 -7.92 0.48 -7.34
C VAL A 38 -8.55 -0.45 -6.31
N ALA A 39 -8.15 -1.72 -6.33
CA ALA A 39 -8.58 -2.72 -5.37
C ALA A 39 -7.44 -3.09 -4.41
N GLY A 40 -7.74 -3.28 -3.12
CA GLY A 40 -6.73 -3.58 -2.11
C GLY A 40 -7.24 -4.42 -0.94
N LEU A 41 -6.44 -5.40 -0.53
CA LEU A 41 -6.66 -6.25 0.64
C LEU A 41 -5.69 -5.89 1.76
N SER A 42 -6.14 -5.80 3.01
CA SER A 42 -5.27 -5.61 4.18
C SER A 42 -4.35 -4.39 4.02
N MET A 43 -3.03 -4.57 4.10
CA MET A 43 -2.03 -3.55 3.83
C MET A 43 -2.17 -2.93 2.43
N GLY A 44 -2.52 -3.73 1.41
CA GLY A 44 -2.82 -3.21 0.07
C GLY A 44 -4.02 -2.26 0.05
N GLY A 45 -4.99 -2.46 0.96
CA GLY A 45 -6.11 -1.53 1.14
C GLY A 45 -5.68 -0.19 1.74
N ALA A 46 -4.73 -0.19 2.68
CA ALA A 46 -4.14 1.04 3.21
C ALA A 46 -3.35 1.81 2.14
N LEU A 47 -2.58 1.10 1.31
CA LEU A 47 -1.86 1.69 0.17
C LEU A 47 -2.83 2.27 -0.88
N ALA A 48 -3.93 1.57 -1.18
CA ALA A 48 -4.95 2.07 -2.11
C ALA A 48 -5.61 3.36 -1.62
N LEU A 49 -5.92 3.45 -0.32
CA LEU A 49 -6.44 4.68 0.29
C LEU A 49 -5.42 5.82 0.23
N ARG A 50 -4.15 5.56 0.54
CA ARG A 50 -3.07 6.56 0.44
C ARG A 50 -2.86 7.05 -0.99
N LEU A 51 -2.99 6.16 -1.98
CA LEU A 51 -2.91 6.53 -3.39
C LEU A 51 -4.06 7.45 -3.78
N ALA A 52 -5.30 7.10 -3.41
CA ALA A 52 -6.47 7.93 -3.68
C ALA A 52 -6.37 9.32 -3.00
N GLU A 53 -5.88 9.38 -1.76
CA GLU A 53 -5.61 10.64 -1.06
C GLU A 53 -4.65 11.55 -1.85
N ARG A 54 -3.59 10.97 -2.45
CA ARG A 54 -2.58 11.75 -3.18
C ARG A 54 -2.95 12.05 -4.65
N ARG A 55 -3.65 11.14 -5.32
CA ARG A 55 -3.99 11.23 -6.75
C ARG A 55 -5.37 11.82 -7.00
N GLY A 56 -6.21 11.95 -5.97
CA GLY A 56 -7.53 12.56 -6.04
C GLY A 56 -8.40 11.91 -7.11
N ASP A 57 -9.08 12.74 -7.90
CA ASP A 57 -10.04 12.33 -8.94
C ASP A 57 -9.44 11.48 -10.07
N ALA A 58 -8.10 11.36 -10.14
CA ALA A 58 -7.48 10.41 -11.06
C ALA A 58 -7.82 8.95 -10.70
N VAL A 59 -8.15 8.64 -9.43
CA VAL A 59 -8.66 7.34 -9.00
C VAL A 59 -10.19 7.36 -9.09
N ALA A 60 -10.75 6.62 -10.04
CA ALA A 60 -12.19 6.63 -10.29
C ALA A 60 -13.02 5.94 -9.20
N GLY A 61 -12.37 5.08 -8.39
CA GLY A 61 -13.01 4.42 -7.26
C GLY A 61 -12.13 3.38 -6.60
N LEU A 62 -12.54 2.94 -5.41
CA LEU A 62 -11.83 1.99 -4.57
C LEU A 62 -12.68 0.75 -4.29
N VAL A 63 -12.03 -0.43 -4.25
CA VAL A 63 -12.61 -1.68 -3.76
C VAL A 63 -11.72 -2.23 -2.65
N LEU A 64 -12.18 -2.17 -1.40
CA LEU A 64 -11.35 -2.45 -0.24
C LEU A 64 -11.86 -3.67 0.52
N VAL A 65 -10.95 -4.58 0.86
CA VAL A 65 -11.23 -5.74 1.71
C VAL A 65 -10.34 -5.65 2.95
N ASN A 66 -10.96 -5.45 4.11
CA ASN A 66 -10.29 -5.37 5.41
C ASN A 66 -9.05 -4.44 5.43
N PRO A 67 -9.16 -3.15 5.03
CA PRO A 67 -8.00 -2.27 4.94
C PRO A 67 -7.32 -2.06 6.29
N ALA A 68 -5.99 -2.22 6.35
CA ALA A 68 -5.21 -2.15 7.57
C ALA A 68 -4.94 -0.68 8.00
N LEU A 69 -5.96 -0.01 8.53
CA LEU A 69 -5.89 1.41 8.90
C LEU A 69 -5.30 1.68 10.28
N LYS A 70 -5.54 0.78 11.24
CA LYS A 70 -5.05 0.89 12.61
C LYS A 70 -4.68 -0.48 13.14
N VAL A 71 -3.48 -0.58 13.69
CA VAL A 71 -3.06 -1.74 14.49
C VAL A 71 -3.41 -1.43 15.94
N HIS A 72 -4.27 -2.25 16.53
CA HIS A 72 -4.78 -2.06 17.90
C HIS A 72 -3.94 -2.85 18.92
N GLY A 73 -3.98 -2.39 20.18
CA GLY A 73 -3.37 -3.09 21.31
C GLY A 73 -2.04 -2.49 21.78
N LEU A 74 -1.72 -2.67 23.06
CA LEU A 74 -0.54 -2.09 23.71
C LEU A 74 0.78 -2.48 23.03
N ALA A 75 0.84 -3.68 22.44
CA ALA A 75 2.01 -4.15 21.70
C ALA A 75 2.34 -3.30 20.48
N ALA A 76 1.36 -2.62 19.86
CA ALA A 76 1.59 -1.72 18.74
C ALA A 76 2.50 -0.55 19.09
N HIS A 77 2.49 -0.11 20.36
CA HIS A 77 3.37 0.95 20.85
C HIS A 77 4.80 0.48 21.12
N ALA A 78 4.98 -0.82 21.37
CA ALA A 78 6.29 -1.42 21.63
C ALA A 78 7.01 -1.88 20.35
N LEU A 79 6.30 -1.96 19.22
CA LEU A 79 6.83 -2.40 17.91
C LEU A 79 8.13 -1.69 17.49
N PRO A 80 8.29 -0.37 17.66
CA PRO A 80 9.54 0.32 17.30
C PRO A 80 10.76 -0.15 18.12
N VAL A 81 10.52 -0.66 19.33
CA VAL A 81 11.56 -1.08 20.29
C VAL A 81 11.87 -2.57 20.18
N ALA A 82 10.91 -3.37 19.69
CA ALA A 82 11.09 -4.80 19.43
C ALA A 82 11.95 -5.11 18.18
N ARG A 83 12.48 -4.08 17.50
CA ARG A 83 13.46 -4.24 16.40
C ARG A 83 14.86 -4.55 16.97
N HIS A 84 15.01 -5.65 17.69
CA HIS A 84 16.30 -6.23 18.06
C HIS A 84 16.22 -7.74 18.11
#